data_AF-A0AAP2HJ05-F1
#
_entry.id   AF-A0AAP2HJ05-F1
#
_cell.length_a   1.000
_cell.length_b   1.000
_cell.length_c   1.000
_cell.angle_alpha   90.00
_cell.angle_beta   90.00
_cell.angle_gamma   90.00
#
_symmetry.space_group_name_H-M   'P 1'
#
loop_
_entity.id
_entity.type
_entity.pdbx_description
1 polymer ?
#
loop_
_entity_poly.entity_id
_entity_poly.type
_entity_poly.pdbx_seq_one_letter_code
_entity_poly.pdbx_strand_id
1 'polypeptide(L)'
;MTVDEMRQSIREELESMRAAGARRQELSMHACKRLFFDLGIRPSAANVRDLTQTGSASDIPKDIDHFWERIRSASKVRLEGAAIPKSVEEKAGALIGALYEEALKAARDGLDVDRQQVRAEMAAAEQRLRDATVRQETLEAALARSEARNEQLQARVTELEVQLASQTTHGSANEATLRATVARLETELAAAHGRVDTEQTLNATLRDRIDELQAELQHRTEHYAQQIKDAVAEAERRVKPMLVELDSLRSMASTYQSGLRDVQRKEFDFLQQLSAAKARADRLEEQLRTQSDELERATRDVNALRANRTMNPEIATLIRRLADAGHLDADAFAAIGTALDHDVPVPSQCPHCDGEPELSHTDDGFEVSCPECEHASGSWPSRLEAVTRFARR
;
A
#
# COMPACT_ATOMS: atom_id res chain seq x y z
N MET A 1 -64.36 -21.77 -118.21
CA MET A 1 -63.05 -22.09 -118.80
C MET A 1 -62.27 -20.81 -118.95
N THR A 2 -61.06 -20.74 -118.39
CA THR A 2 -60.17 -19.59 -118.58
C THR A 2 -59.73 -19.49 -120.04
N VAL A 3 -59.32 -18.30 -120.50
CA VAL A 3 -58.84 -18.10 -121.90
C VAL A 3 -57.66 -19.03 -122.21
N ASP A 4 -56.84 -19.34 -121.21
CA ASP A 4 -55.69 -20.23 -121.34
C ASP A 4 -56.10 -21.71 -121.42
N GLU A 5 -57.13 -22.15 -120.68
CA GLU A 5 -57.70 -23.49 -120.84
C GLU A 5 -58.27 -23.72 -122.25
N MET A 6 -58.96 -22.71 -122.80
CA MET A 6 -59.47 -22.77 -124.17
C MET A 6 -58.36 -22.83 -125.22
N ARG A 7 -57.29 -22.04 -125.04
CA ARG A 7 -56.11 -22.12 -125.92
C ARG A 7 -55.46 -23.49 -125.87
N GLN A 8 -55.39 -24.10 -124.68
CA GLN A 8 -54.81 -25.43 -124.52
C GLN A 8 -55.66 -26.50 -125.22
N SER A 9 -56.98 -26.44 -125.07
CA SER A 9 -57.91 -27.31 -125.83
C SER A 9 -57.75 -27.15 -127.34
N ILE A 10 -57.58 -25.91 -127.84
CA ILE A 10 -57.32 -25.67 -129.27
C ILE A 10 -55.99 -26.29 -129.71
N ARG A 11 -54.94 -26.24 -128.88
CA ARG A 11 -53.65 -26.88 -129.20
C ARG A 11 -53.79 -28.40 -129.28
N GLU A 12 -54.49 -29.02 -128.33
CA GLU A 12 -54.76 -30.47 -128.32
C GLU A 12 -55.58 -30.90 -129.55
N GLU A 13 -56.60 -30.13 -129.93
CA GLU A 13 -57.34 -30.36 -131.18
C GLU A 13 -56.42 -30.29 -132.40
N LEU A 14 -55.58 -29.26 -132.49
CA LEU A 14 -54.63 -29.09 -133.60
C LEU A 14 -53.57 -30.20 -133.62
N GLU A 15 -53.14 -30.70 -132.46
CA GLU A 15 -52.24 -31.85 -132.33
C GLU A 15 -52.92 -33.14 -132.81
N SER A 16 -54.18 -33.37 -132.44
CA SER A 16 -54.95 -34.51 -132.93
C SER A 16 -55.17 -34.47 -134.45
N MET A 17 -55.47 -33.29 -135.00
CA MET A 17 -55.58 -33.08 -136.45
C MET A 17 -54.24 -33.30 -137.15
N ARG A 18 -53.14 -32.86 -136.53
CA ARG A 18 -51.79 -33.08 -137.05
C ARG A 18 -51.43 -34.56 -137.06
N ALA A 19 -51.77 -35.31 -136.01
CA ALA A 19 -51.59 -36.76 -135.93
C ALA A 19 -52.45 -37.52 -136.96
N ALA A 20 -53.63 -37.00 -137.30
CA ALA A 20 -54.50 -37.53 -138.36
C ALA A 20 -54.04 -37.16 -139.79
N GLY A 21 -52.95 -36.42 -139.96
CA GLY A 21 -52.36 -36.07 -141.26
C GLY A 21 -52.96 -34.82 -141.92
N ALA A 22 -53.63 -33.94 -141.17
CA ALA A 22 -54.19 -32.69 -141.70
C ALA A 22 -53.14 -31.79 -142.34
N ARG A 23 -53.52 -31.09 -143.42
CA ARG A 23 -52.62 -30.18 -144.12
C ARG A 23 -52.43 -28.88 -143.32
N ARG A 24 -51.30 -28.22 -143.53
CA ARG A 24 -50.96 -26.92 -142.91
C ARG A 24 -52.10 -25.89 -142.99
N GLN A 25 -52.70 -25.73 -144.18
CA GLN A 25 -53.79 -24.77 -144.41
C GLN A 25 -55.05 -25.09 -143.60
N GLU A 26 -55.31 -26.39 -143.35
CA GLU A 26 -56.46 -26.84 -142.57
C GLU A 26 -56.25 -26.53 -141.08
N LEU A 27 -55.01 -26.70 -140.59
CA LEU A 27 -54.62 -26.32 -139.22
C LEU A 27 -54.73 -24.81 -139.00
N SER A 28 -54.23 -23.98 -139.93
CA SER A 28 -54.33 -22.51 -139.82
C SER A 28 -55.78 -22.03 -139.92
N MET A 29 -56.59 -22.63 -140.79
CA MET A 29 -58.01 -22.31 -140.92
C MET A 29 -58.81 -22.72 -139.67
N HIS A 30 -58.52 -23.88 -139.09
CA HIS A 30 -59.15 -24.32 -137.83
C HIS A 30 -58.77 -23.39 -136.68
N ALA A 31 -57.49 -23.04 -136.53
CA ALA A 31 -57.04 -22.07 -135.54
C ALA A 31 -57.71 -20.70 -135.70
N CYS A 32 -57.83 -20.18 -136.94
CA CYS A 32 -58.51 -18.91 -137.19
C CYS A 32 -59.99 -18.95 -136.77
N LYS A 33 -60.69 -20.05 -137.05
CA LYS A 33 -62.09 -20.22 -136.65
C LYS A 33 -62.24 -20.24 -135.13
N ARG A 34 -61.44 -21.04 -134.43
CA ARG A 34 -61.52 -21.17 -132.96
C ARG A 34 -61.14 -19.85 -132.27
N LEU A 35 -60.07 -19.18 -132.72
CA LEU A 35 -59.69 -17.86 -132.23
C LEU A 35 -60.82 -16.83 -132.40
N PHE A 36 -61.46 -16.79 -133.57
CA PHE A 36 -62.45 -15.77 -133.87
C PHE A 36 -63.82 -16.05 -133.22
N PHE A 37 -64.35 -17.27 -133.36
CA PHE A 37 -65.70 -17.59 -132.90
C PHE A 37 -65.77 -17.97 -131.41
N ASP A 38 -64.75 -18.67 -130.89
CA ASP A 38 -64.80 -19.15 -129.52
C ASP A 38 -64.15 -18.18 -128.54
N LEU A 39 -63.03 -17.55 -128.95
CA LEU A 39 -62.29 -16.61 -128.09
C LEU A 39 -62.60 -15.13 -128.37
N GLY A 40 -63.30 -14.81 -129.47
CA GLY A 40 -63.51 -13.42 -129.90
C GLY A 40 -62.23 -12.67 -130.26
N ILE A 41 -61.10 -13.38 -130.43
CA ILE A 41 -59.80 -12.81 -130.74
C ILE A 41 -59.63 -12.77 -132.25
N ARG A 42 -59.31 -11.59 -132.79
CA ARG A 42 -58.97 -11.43 -134.21
C ARG A 42 -57.75 -12.30 -134.56
N PRO A 43 -57.83 -13.26 -135.50
CA PRO A 43 -56.68 -14.06 -135.90
C PRO A 43 -55.55 -13.18 -136.46
N SER A 44 -54.36 -13.33 -135.89
CA SER A 44 -53.13 -12.66 -136.33
C SER A 44 -52.07 -13.71 -136.64
N ALA A 45 -51.07 -13.35 -137.45
CA ALA A 45 -50.00 -14.28 -137.81
C ALA A 45 -49.25 -14.82 -136.57
N ALA A 46 -49.12 -14.01 -135.52
CA ALA A 46 -48.49 -14.41 -134.26
C ALA A 46 -49.32 -15.47 -133.52
N ASN A 47 -50.61 -15.22 -133.31
CA ASN A 47 -51.46 -16.11 -132.52
C ASN A 47 -51.77 -17.42 -133.25
N VAL A 48 -51.94 -17.37 -134.57
CA VAL A 48 -52.14 -18.57 -135.39
C VAL A 48 -50.87 -19.42 -135.39
N ARG A 49 -49.68 -18.80 -135.51
CA ARG A 49 -48.40 -19.52 -135.43
C ARG A 49 -48.19 -20.17 -134.07
N ASP A 50 -48.52 -19.47 -132.98
CA ASP A 50 -48.38 -19.99 -131.61
C ASP A 50 -49.21 -21.27 -131.41
N LEU A 51 -50.41 -21.32 -131.98
CA LEU A 51 -51.30 -22.48 -131.88
C LEU A 51 -50.93 -23.61 -132.86
N THR A 52 -50.58 -23.29 -134.10
CA THR A 52 -50.33 -24.31 -135.12
C THR A 52 -48.90 -24.85 -135.09
N GLN A 53 -47.95 -24.13 -134.49
CA GLN A 53 -46.51 -24.42 -134.44
C GLN A 53 -45.87 -24.81 -135.80
N THR A 54 -46.57 -24.48 -136.91
CA THR A 54 -46.25 -24.92 -138.27
C THR A 54 -46.61 -23.83 -139.28
N GLY A 55 -45.68 -23.53 -140.19
CA GLY A 55 -45.89 -22.59 -141.30
C GLY A 55 -44.80 -21.52 -141.47
N SER A 56 -44.50 -21.19 -142.72
CA SER A 56 -43.58 -20.10 -143.08
C SER A 56 -44.19 -18.72 -142.77
N ALA A 57 -43.33 -17.69 -142.65
CA ALA A 57 -43.73 -16.31 -142.41
C ALA A 57 -44.61 -15.71 -143.51
N SER A 58 -44.51 -16.20 -144.76
CA SER A 58 -45.28 -15.73 -145.92
C SER A 58 -46.68 -16.33 -146.05
N ASP A 59 -46.97 -17.32 -145.22
CA ASP A 59 -47.86 -18.41 -145.58
C ASP A 59 -49.09 -18.41 -144.66
N ILE A 60 -48.90 -18.05 -143.39
CA ILE A 60 -49.97 -17.86 -142.39
C ILE A 60 -50.84 -16.62 -142.72
N PRO A 61 -50.30 -15.47 -143.15
CA PRO A 61 -51.11 -14.32 -143.54
C PRO A 61 -52.10 -14.64 -144.68
N LYS A 62 -51.66 -15.40 -145.70
CA LYS A 62 -52.53 -15.80 -146.82
C LYS A 62 -53.73 -16.64 -146.37
N ASP A 63 -53.52 -17.54 -145.41
CA ASP A 63 -54.60 -18.37 -144.85
C ASP A 63 -55.58 -17.54 -144.01
N ILE A 64 -55.07 -16.54 -143.27
CA ILE A 64 -55.90 -15.57 -142.52
C ILE A 64 -56.73 -14.71 -143.49
N ASP A 65 -56.12 -14.23 -144.58
CA ASP A 65 -56.82 -13.46 -145.60
C ASP A 65 -57.92 -14.29 -146.26
N HIS A 66 -57.61 -15.55 -146.60
CA HIS A 66 -58.58 -16.49 -147.15
C HIS A 66 -59.73 -16.78 -146.16
N PHE A 67 -59.42 -16.89 -144.86
CA PHE A 67 -60.44 -17.00 -143.81
C PHE A 67 -61.35 -15.76 -143.78
N TRP A 68 -60.78 -14.55 -143.79
CA TRP A 68 -61.56 -13.31 -143.79
C TRP A 68 -62.35 -13.09 -145.08
N GLU A 69 -61.86 -13.54 -146.22
CA GLU A 69 -62.59 -13.51 -147.48
C GLU A 69 -63.78 -14.47 -147.45
N ARG A 70 -63.61 -15.67 -146.87
CA ARG A 70 -64.73 -16.61 -146.62
C ARG A 70 -65.76 -16.05 -145.64
N ILE A 71 -65.35 -15.40 -144.56
CA ILE A 71 -66.30 -14.74 -143.64
C ILE A 71 -67.02 -13.61 -144.36
N ARG A 72 -66.30 -12.69 -144.99
CA ARG A 72 -66.88 -11.54 -145.69
C ARG A 72 -67.82 -11.94 -146.82
N SER A 73 -67.55 -13.04 -147.51
CA SER A 73 -68.44 -13.58 -148.55
C SER A 73 -69.68 -14.24 -147.97
N ALA A 74 -69.57 -14.91 -146.81
CA ALA A 74 -70.70 -15.51 -146.11
C ALA A 74 -71.58 -14.48 -145.38
N SER A 75 -71.00 -13.40 -144.86
CA SER A 75 -71.68 -12.38 -144.05
C SER A 75 -72.11 -11.15 -144.85
N LYS A 76 -72.01 -11.18 -146.18
CA LYS A 76 -72.37 -10.06 -147.04
C LYS A 76 -73.90 -9.99 -147.22
N VAL A 77 -74.54 -9.02 -146.57
CA VAL A 77 -75.68 -8.34 -147.20
C VAL A 77 -75.09 -7.42 -148.26
N ARG A 78 -75.07 -7.85 -149.52
CA ARG A 78 -74.64 -7.01 -150.65
C ARG A 78 -75.69 -5.92 -150.88
N LEU A 79 -75.42 -4.69 -150.45
CA LEU A 79 -76.04 -3.50 -151.03
C LEU A 79 -75.16 -3.06 -152.21
N GLU A 80 -75.26 -3.76 -153.34
CA GLU A 80 -74.60 -3.33 -154.58
C GLU A 80 -75.46 -2.26 -155.27
N GLY A 81 -74.89 -1.07 -155.48
CA GLY A 81 -75.29 -0.17 -156.57
C GLY A 81 -76.55 0.67 -156.41
N ALA A 82 -77.13 0.83 -155.21
CA ALA A 82 -78.21 1.79 -154.98
C ALA A 82 -77.82 2.81 -153.92
N ALA A 83 -77.82 4.10 -154.29
CA ALA A 83 -77.80 5.18 -153.33
C ALA A 83 -78.87 4.88 -152.25
N ILE A 84 -78.47 4.92 -150.99
CA ILE A 84 -79.39 4.69 -149.87
C ILE A 84 -80.55 5.69 -150.04
N PRO A 85 -81.82 5.23 -150.04
CA PRO A 85 -82.94 6.17 -150.12
C PRO A 85 -82.85 7.16 -148.96
N LYS A 86 -83.00 8.46 -149.25
CA LYS A 86 -82.88 9.53 -148.24
C LYS A 86 -83.69 9.27 -146.98
N SER A 87 -84.87 8.66 -147.11
CA SER A 87 -85.74 8.30 -145.97
C SER A 87 -85.14 7.24 -145.03
N VAL A 88 -84.26 6.36 -145.52
CA VAL A 88 -83.54 5.37 -144.72
C VAL A 88 -82.31 6.01 -144.09
N GLU A 89 -81.61 6.87 -144.81
CA GLU A 89 -80.46 7.64 -144.32
C GLU A 89 -80.86 8.58 -143.17
N GLU A 90 -81.95 9.34 -143.31
CA GLU A 90 -82.49 10.22 -142.26
C GLU A 90 -82.90 9.43 -141.00
N LYS A 91 -83.55 8.28 -141.16
CA LYS A 91 -83.94 7.42 -140.03
C LYS A 91 -82.73 6.79 -139.34
N ALA A 92 -81.73 6.37 -140.10
CA ALA A 92 -80.49 5.83 -139.56
C ALA A 92 -79.70 6.92 -138.83
N GLY A 93 -79.60 8.13 -139.39
CA GLY A 93 -78.97 9.29 -138.76
C GLY A 93 -79.68 9.70 -137.47
N ALA A 94 -81.02 9.72 -137.46
CA ALA A 94 -81.81 10.00 -136.26
C ALA A 94 -81.60 8.96 -135.16
N LEU A 95 -81.58 7.67 -135.52
CA LEU A 95 -81.31 6.60 -134.56
C LEU A 95 -79.89 6.68 -133.98
N ILE A 96 -78.88 6.91 -134.83
CA ILE A 96 -77.49 7.07 -134.40
C ILE A 96 -77.34 8.31 -133.50
N GLY A 97 -78.02 9.41 -133.82
CA GLY A 97 -78.06 10.61 -132.97
C GLY A 97 -78.64 10.33 -131.59
N ALA A 98 -79.79 9.66 -131.53
CA ALA A 98 -80.42 9.28 -130.25
C ALA A 98 -79.53 8.31 -129.42
N LEU A 99 -78.90 7.33 -130.07
CA LEU A 99 -77.95 6.43 -129.40
C LEU A 99 -76.72 7.18 -128.87
N TYR A 100 -76.22 8.16 -129.62
CA TYR A 100 -75.10 8.99 -129.19
C TYR A 100 -75.46 9.89 -128.00
N GLU A 101 -76.65 10.48 -128.00
CA GLU A 101 -77.14 11.28 -126.87
C GLU A 101 -77.32 10.43 -125.61
N GLU A 102 -77.91 9.23 -125.73
CA GLU A 102 -78.08 8.32 -124.59
C GLU A 102 -76.72 7.82 -124.06
N ALA A 103 -75.78 7.52 -124.96
CA ALA A 103 -74.41 7.15 -124.58
C ALA A 103 -73.68 8.31 -123.86
N LEU A 104 -73.83 9.54 -124.36
CA LEU A 104 -73.26 10.73 -123.71
C LEU A 104 -73.87 10.98 -122.33
N LYS A 105 -75.18 10.78 -122.18
CA LYS A 105 -75.88 10.90 -120.90
C LYS A 105 -75.38 9.85 -119.91
N ALA A 106 -75.34 8.58 -120.31
CA ALA A 106 -74.81 7.50 -119.49
C ALA A 106 -73.34 7.73 -119.09
N ALA A 107 -72.51 8.26 -119.99
CA ALA A 107 -71.12 8.59 -119.70
C ALA A 107 -70.99 9.75 -118.69
N ARG A 108 -71.86 10.77 -118.77
CA ARG A 108 -71.89 11.88 -117.80
C ARG A 108 -72.35 11.40 -116.43
N ASP A 109 -73.41 10.60 -116.38
CA ASP A 109 -73.94 10.03 -115.13
C ASP A 109 -72.89 9.13 -114.46
N GLY A 110 -72.20 8.28 -115.24
CA GLY A 110 -71.08 7.45 -114.76
C GLY A 110 -69.92 8.29 -114.21
N LEU A 111 -69.52 9.35 -114.94
CA LEU A 111 -68.45 10.25 -114.48
C LEU A 111 -68.82 10.99 -113.18
N ASP A 112 -70.08 11.37 -113.01
CA ASP A 112 -70.53 12.04 -111.79
C ASP A 112 -70.59 11.08 -110.59
N VAL A 113 -70.96 9.81 -110.81
CA VAL A 113 -70.84 8.74 -109.80
C VAL A 113 -69.38 8.53 -109.40
N ASP A 114 -68.48 8.37 -110.38
CA ASP A 114 -67.04 8.20 -110.12
C ASP A 114 -66.45 9.39 -109.34
N ARG A 115 -66.84 10.62 -109.71
CA ARG A 115 -66.43 11.84 -108.99
C ARG A 115 -66.93 11.87 -107.56
N GLN A 116 -68.17 11.44 -107.31
CA GLN A 116 -68.72 11.36 -105.96
C GLN A 116 -67.98 10.29 -105.13
N GLN A 117 -67.71 9.13 -105.73
CA GLN A 117 -66.97 8.05 -105.06
C GLN A 117 -65.55 8.49 -104.70
N VAL A 118 -64.81 9.08 -105.64
CA VAL A 118 -63.44 9.59 -105.37
C VAL A 118 -63.46 10.66 -104.28
N ARG A 119 -64.43 11.58 -104.28
CA ARG A 119 -64.56 12.58 -103.20
C ARG A 119 -64.84 11.94 -101.85
N ALA A 120 -65.70 10.92 -101.81
CA ALA A 120 -65.99 10.19 -100.58
C ALA A 120 -64.77 9.41 -100.07
N GLU A 121 -64.02 8.76 -100.97
CA GLU A 121 -62.78 8.05 -100.63
C GLU A 121 -61.68 8.99 -100.14
N MET A 122 -61.52 10.17 -100.77
CA MET A 122 -60.59 11.20 -100.29
C MET A 122 -60.98 11.71 -98.90
N ALA A 123 -62.26 12.02 -98.66
CA ALA A 123 -62.72 12.44 -97.35
C ALA A 123 -62.49 11.36 -96.28
N ALA A 124 -62.74 10.09 -96.61
CA ALA A 124 -62.48 8.97 -95.71
C ALA A 124 -60.98 8.72 -95.48
N ALA A 125 -60.13 8.97 -96.47
CA ALA A 125 -58.68 8.88 -96.34
C ALA A 125 -58.13 10.02 -95.47
N GLU A 126 -58.60 11.25 -95.68
CA GLU A 126 -58.24 12.40 -94.84
C GLU A 126 -58.64 12.19 -93.38
N GLN A 127 -59.85 11.67 -93.13
CA GLN A 127 -60.29 11.38 -91.77
C GLN A 127 -59.41 10.32 -91.10
N ARG A 128 -59.09 9.24 -91.82
CA ARG A 128 -58.17 8.20 -91.33
C ARG A 128 -56.77 8.76 -91.03
N LEU A 129 -56.27 9.67 -91.87
CA LEU A 129 -54.98 10.33 -91.64
C LEU A 129 -55.04 11.19 -90.38
N ARG A 130 -56.07 12.04 -90.21
CA ARG A 130 -56.24 12.87 -89.01
C ARG A 130 -56.34 12.02 -87.75
N ASP A 131 -57.13 10.95 -87.77
CA ASP A 131 -57.26 10.04 -86.63
C ASP A 131 -55.93 9.34 -86.31
N ALA A 132 -55.15 8.96 -87.32
CA ALA A 132 -53.83 8.37 -87.14
C ALA A 132 -52.83 9.38 -86.56
N THR A 133 -52.83 10.63 -87.03
CA THR A 133 -51.98 11.70 -86.49
C THR A 133 -52.31 11.98 -85.03
N VAL A 134 -53.59 12.13 -84.68
CA VAL A 134 -54.01 12.32 -83.28
C VAL A 134 -53.57 11.14 -82.41
N ARG A 135 -53.73 9.90 -82.88
CA ARG A 135 -53.25 8.72 -82.15
C ARG A 135 -51.74 8.75 -81.96
N GLN A 136 -50.98 9.08 -83.00
CA GLN A 136 -49.53 9.21 -82.92
C GLN A 136 -49.11 10.24 -81.88
N GLU A 137 -49.67 11.46 -81.94
CA GLU A 137 -49.37 12.53 -80.98
C GLU A 137 -49.71 12.11 -79.53
N THR A 138 -50.84 11.41 -79.32
CA THR A 138 -51.20 10.93 -77.97
C THR A 138 -50.25 9.87 -77.45
N LEU A 139 -49.76 8.98 -78.30
CA LEU A 139 -48.79 7.93 -77.96
C LEU A 139 -47.40 8.52 -77.69
N GLU A 140 -46.95 9.46 -78.52
CA GLU A 140 -45.69 10.18 -78.32
C GLU A 140 -45.70 10.97 -77.01
N ALA A 141 -46.81 11.67 -76.71
CA ALA A 141 -46.96 12.37 -75.44
C ALA A 141 -46.99 11.40 -74.24
N ALA A 142 -47.59 10.21 -74.39
CA ALA A 142 -47.60 9.19 -73.35
C ALA A 142 -46.21 8.57 -73.13
N LEU A 143 -45.45 8.35 -74.22
CA LEU A 143 -44.08 7.86 -74.19
C LEU A 143 -43.17 8.87 -73.49
N ALA A 144 -43.21 10.15 -73.89
CA ALA A 144 -42.42 11.21 -73.27
C ALA A 144 -42.72 11.35 -71.76
N ARG A 145 -43.99 11.25 -71.34
CA ARG A 145 -44.36 11.22 -69.92
C ARG A 145 -43.79 10.00 -69.20
N SER A 146 -43.73 8.84 -69.86
CA SER A 146 -43.19 7.62 -69.28
C SER A 146 -41.67 7.68 -69.15
N GLU A 147 -40.98 8.20 -70.17
CA GLU A 147 -39.52 8.40 -70.16
C GLU A 147 -39.12 9.37 -69.06
N ALA A 148 -39.79 10.52 -68.94
CA ALA A 148 -39.54 11.48 -67.86
C ALA A 148 -39.74 10.86 -66.46
N ARG A 149 -40.76 10.01 -66.28
CA ARG A 149 -40.94 9.26 -65.02
C ARG A 149 -39.83 8.25 -64.78
N ASN A 150 -39.37 7.55 -65.81
CA ASN A 150 -38.27 6.60 -65.69
C ASN A 150 -36.95 7.31 -65.33
N GLU A 151 -36.66 8.45 -65.94
CA GLU A 151 -35.49 9.27 -65.60
C GLU A 151 -35.55 9.75 -64.14
N GLN A 152 -36.72 10.21 -63.69
CA GLN A 152 -36.92 10.62 -62.29
C GLN A 152 -36.73 9.45 -61.31
N LEU A 153 -37.25 8.27 -61.66
CA LEU A 153 -37.08 7.07 -60.84
C LEU A 153 -35.62 6.62 -60.81
N GLN A 154 -34.91 6.65 -61.95
CA GLN A 154 -33.49 6.34 -62.02
C GLN A 154 -32.67 7.32 -61.18
N ALA A 155 -32.94 8.62 -61.26
CA ALA A 155 -32.28 9.61 -60.41
C ALA A 155 -32.51 9.36 -58.91
N ARG A 156 -33.72 8.92 -58.54
CA ARG A 156 -34.04 8.57 -57.15
C ARG A 156 -33.36 7.27 -56.70
N VAL A 157 -33.24 6.28 -57.58
CA VAL A 157 -32.51 5.05 -57.30
C VAL A 157 -31.02 5.35 -57.07
N THR A 158 -30.39 6.15 -57.93
CA THR A 158 -28.97 6.50 -57.76
C THR A 158 -28.74 7.33 -56.51
N GLU A 159 -29.66 8.25 -56.15
CA GLU A 159 -29.61 8.98 -54.88
C GLU A 159 -29.68 8.02 -53.68
N LEU A 160 -30.62 7.07 -53.70
CA LEU A 160 -30.76 6.07 -52.63
C LEU A 160 -29.55 5.14 -52.54
N GLU A 161 -28.94 4.76 -53.66
CA GLU A 161 -27.71 3.96 -53.69
C GLU A 161 -26.53 4.71 -53.05
N VAL A 162 -26.38 6.01 -53.37
CA VAL A 162 -25.36 6.86 -52.75
C VAL A 162 -25.62 7.02 -51.24
N GLN A 163 -26.87 7.25 -50.84
CA GLN A 163 -27.24 7.33 -49.42
C GLN A 163 -26.93 6.01 -48.69
N LEU A 164 -27.29 4.87 -49.27
CA LEU A 164 -27.01 3.55 -48.70
C LEU A 164 -25.51 3.28 -48.60
N ALA A 165 -24.72 3.60 -49.63
CA ALA A 165 -23.27 3.47 -49.60
C ALA A 165 -22.65 4.34 -48.49
N SER A 166 -23.13 5.58 -48.32
CA SER A 166 -22.67 6.48 -47.26
C SER A 166 -23.02 5.94 -45.87
N GLN A 167 -24.25 5.47 -45.66
CA GLN A 167 -24.70 4.90 -44.38
C GLN A 167 -23.93 3.63 -44.03
N THR A 168 -23.68 2.76 -45.02
CA THR A 168 -22.90 1.53 -44.83
C THR A 168 -21.46 1.86 -44.45
N THR A 169 -20.86 2.84 -45.11
CA THR A 169 -19.50 3.30 -44.78
C THR A 169 -19.44 3.90 -43.37
N HIS A 170 -20.36 4.80 -43.02
CA HIS A 170 -20.45 5.36 -41.67
C HIS A 170 -20.73 4.29 -40.61
N GLY A 171 -21.61 3.34 -40.90
CA GLY A 171 -21.91 2.20 -40.02
C GLY A 171 -20.67 1.36 -39.75
N SER A 172 -19.92 1.00 -40.79
CA SER A 172 -18.67 0.23 -40.65
C SER A 172 -17.58 0.98 -39.87
N ALA A 173 -17.44 2.29 -40.09
CA ALA A 173 -16.49 3.13 -39.37
C ALA A 173 -16.87 3.27 -37.89
N ASN A 174 -18.16 3.46 -37.59
CA ASN A 174 -18.66 3.49 -36.23
C ASN A 174 -18.46 2.15 -35.53
N GLU A 175 -18.78 1.04 -36.19
CA GLU A 175 -18.58 -0.31 -35.64
C GLU A 175 -17.10 -0.59 -35.36
N ALA A 176 -16.20 -0.22 -36.28
CA ALA A 176 -14.75 -0.33 -36.07
C ALA A 176 -14.29 0.51 -34.86
N THR A 177 -14.81 1.73 -34.73
CA THR A 177 -14.52 2.62 -33.59
C THR A 177 -15.03 2.03 -32.28
N LEU A 178 -16.28 1.52 -32.24
CA LEU A 178 -16.83 0.86 -31.07
C LEU A 178 -15.97 -0.35 -30.67
N ARG A 179 -15.63 -1.24 -31.61
CA ARG A 179 -14.77 -2.39 -31.35
C ARG A 179 -13.40 -1.98 -30.79
N ALA A 180 -12.78 -0.94 -31.35
CA ALA A 180 -11.53 -0.41 -30.83
C ALA A 180 -11.67 0.15 -29.40
N THR A 181 -12.76 0.86 -29.10
CA THR A 181 -13.03 1.36 -27.73
C THR A 181 -13.29 0.23 -26.74
N VAL A 182 -14.04 -0.80 -27.13
CA VAL A 182 -14.30 -1.99 -26.30
C VAL A 182 -12.99 -2.70 -25.99
N ALA A 183 -12.17 -2.98 -27.02
CA ALA A 183 -10.87 -3.60 -26.82
C ALA A 183 -9.97 -2.77 -25.89
N ARG A 184 -9.98 -1.43 -26.02
CA ARG A 184 -9.24 -0.54 -25.11
C ARG A 184 -9.76 -0.67 -23.67
N LEU A 185 -11.07 -0.60 -23.46
CA LEU A 185 -11.68 -0.73 -22.13
C LEU A 185 -11.42 -2.11 -21.50
N GLU A 186 -11.43 -3.19 -22.29
CA GLU A 186 -11.07 -4.52 -21.83
C GLU A 186 -9.60 -4.58 -21.35
N THR A 187 -8.68 -3.96 -22.09
CA THR A 187 -7.27 -3.88 -21.66
C THR A 187 -7.09 -3.02 -20.41
N GLU A 188 -7.80 -1.89 -20.29
CA GLU A 188 -7.78 -1.03 -19.10
C GLU A 188 -8.37 -1.77 -17.88
N LEU A 189 -9.47 -2.52 -18.07
CA LEU A 189 -10.09 -3.32 -17.02
C LEU A 189 -9.15 -4.43 -16.55
N ALA A 190 -8.51 -5.16 -17.47
CA ALA A 190 -7.53 -6.19 -17.13
C ALA A 190 -6.34 -5.61 -16.35
N ALA A 191 -5.84 -4.45 -16.75
CA ALA A 191 -4.77 -3.76 -16.04
C ALA A 191 -5.22 -3.29 -14.64
N ALA A 192 -6.44 -2.77 -14.51
CA ALA A 192 -6.99 -2.36 -13.22
C ALA A 192 -7.19 -3.55 -12.27
N HIS A 193 -7.71 -4.68 -12.77
CA HIS A 193 -7.79 -5.92 -12.00
C HIS A 193 -6.42 -6.40 -11.54
N GLY A 194 -5.43 -6.42 -12.43
CA GLY A 194 -4.05 -6.78 -12.05
C GLY A 194 -3.49 -5.87 -10.95
N ARG A 195 -3.75 -4.56 -11.01
CA ARG A 195 -3.37 -3.62 -9.93
C ARG A 195 -4.05 -3.94 -8.62
N VAL A 196 -5.36 -4.21 -8.64
CA VAL A 196 -6.11 -4.58 -7.43
C VAL A 196 -5.55 -5.86 -6.82
N ASP A 197 -5.25 -6.88 -7.62
CA ASP A 197 -4.67 -8.13 -7.15
C ASP A 197 -3.29 -7.91 -6.52
N THR A 198 -2.44 -7.07 -7.13
CA THR A 198 -1.14 -6.70 -6.55
C THR A 198 -1.29 -5.96 -5.22
N GLU A 199 -2.22 -5.02 -5.12
CA GLU A 199 -2.48 -4.31 -3.86
C GLU A 199 -3.06 -5.24 -2.79
N GLN A 200 -3.93 -6.17 -3.15
CA GLN A 200 -4.48 -7.16 -2.23
C GLN A 200 -3.40 -8.09 -1.68
N THR A 201 -2.49 -8.58 -2.53
CA THR A 201 -1.37 -9.44 -2.10
C THR A 201 -0.38 -8.69 -1.21
N LEU A 202 -0.07 -7.43 -1.53
CA LEU A 202 0.75 -6.57 -0.67
C LEU A 202 0.07 -6.31 0.69
N ASN A 203 -1.23 -5.99 0.70
CA ASN A 203 -1.98 -5.79 1.94
C ASN A 203 -2.05 -7.07 2.79
N ALA A 204 -2.21 -8.24 2.18
CA ALA A 204 -2.15 -9.52 2.90
C ALA A 204 -0.78 -9.72 3.55
N THR A 205 0.29 -9.48 2.81
CA THR A 205 1.67 -9.59 3.32
C THR A 205 1.94 -8.61 4.46
N LEU A 206 1.44 -7.37 4.37
CA LEU A 206 1.56 -6.38 5.44
C LEU A 206 0.77 -6.79 6.69
N ARG A 207 -0.42 -7.37 6.53
CA ARG A 207 -1.21 -7.90 7.66
C ARG A 207 -0.47 -9.05 8.35
N ASP A 208 0.05 -10.01 7.59
CA ASP A 208 0.85 -11.11 8.14
C ASP A 208 2.06 -10.59 8.93
N ARG A 209 2.73 -9.54 8.42
CA ARG A 209 3.86 -8.93 9.12
C ARG A 209 3.46 -8.17 10.39
N ILE A 210 2.29 -7.51 10.38
CA ILE A 210 1.75 -6.88 11.59
C ILE A 210 1.44 -7.93 12.64
N ASP A 211 0.81 -9.04 12.25
CA ASP A 211 0.47 -10.14 13.16
C ASP A 211 1.75 -10.78 13.76
N GLU A 212 2.79 -10.99 12.94
CA GLU A 212 4.09 -11.46 13.40
C GLU A 212 4.73 -10.50 14.41
N LEU A 213 4.77 -9.19 14.11
CA LEU A 213 5.31 -8.18 15.01
C LEU A 213 4.50 -8.07 16.30
N GLN A 214 3.18 -8.22 16.25
CA GLN A 214 2.33 -8.23 17.43
C GLN A 214 2.62 -9.46 18.30
N ALA A 215 2.77 -10.64 17.70
CA ALA A 215 3.15 -11.85 18.42
C ALA A 215 4.54 -11.72 19.06
N GLU A 216 5.53 -11.17 18.35
CA GLU A 216 6.86 -10.88 18.89
C GLU A 216 6.79 -9.89 20.07
N LEU A 217 6.02 -8.81 19.93
CA LEU A 217 5.85 -7.83 21.00
C LEU A 217 5.20 -8.46 22.23
N GLN A 218 4.12 -9.22 22.05
CA GLN A 218 3.47 -9.96 23.15
C GLN A 218 4.47 -10.88 23.84
N HIS A 219 5.17 -11.73 23.08
CA HIS A 219 6.16 -12.65 23.63
C HIS A 219 7.28 -11.93 24.41
N ARG A 220 7.83 -10.84 23.87
CA ARG A 220 8.85 -10.03 24.56
C ARG A 220 8.28 -9.39 25.83
N THR A 221 7.07 -8.84 25.79
CA THR A 221 6.44 -8.25 26.98
C THR A 221 6.18 -9.26 28.08
N GLU A 222 5.71 -10.46 27.74
CA GLU A 222 5.54 -11.57 28.68
C GLU A 222 6.87 -12.00 29.28
N HIS A 223 7.88 -12.18 28.43
CA HIS A 223 9.23 -12.54 28.86
C HIS A 223 9.84 -11.48 29.78
N TYR A 224 9.76 -10.19 29.45
CA TYR A 224 10.24 -9.11 30.32
C TYR A 224 9.46 -9.03 31.63
N ALA A 225 8.13 -9.17 31.58
CA ALA A 225 7.32 -9.20 32.80
C ALA A 225 7.72 -10.36 33.71
N GLN A 226 8.02 -11.53 33.14
CA GLN A 226 8.50 -12.68 33.89
C GLN A 226 9.90 -12.43 34.47
N GLN A 227 10.83 -11.89 33.69
CA GLN A 227 12.17 -11.52 34.17
C GLN A 227 12.12 -10.51 35.32
N ILE A 228 11.25 -9.49 35.24
CA ILE A 228 11.07 -8.52 36.33
C ILE A 228 10.50 -9.20 37.56
N LYS A 229 9.48 -10.07 37.42
CA LYS A 229 8.92 -10.82 38.54
C LYS A 229 9.98 -11.69 39.22
N ASP A 230 10.78 -12.42 38.45
CA ASP A 230 11.83 -13.29 38.98
C ASP A 230 12.94 -12.48 39.67
N ALA A 231 13.37 -11.37 39.07
CA ALA A 231 14.37 -10.47 39.66
C ALA A 231 13.88 -9.83 40.97
N VAL A 232 12.60 -9.41 41.02
CA VAL A 232 11.98 -8.88 42.25
C VAL A 232 11.87 -9.98 43.31
N ALA A 233 11.43 -11.19 42.96
CA ALA A 233 11.36 -12.31 43.90
C ALA A 233 12.73 -12.69 44.47
N GLU A 234 13.77 -12.67 43.65
CA GLU A 234 15.15 -12.93 44.10
C GLU A 234 15.69 -11.80 44.98
N ALA A 235 15.43 -10.54 44.62
CA ALA A 235 15.76 -9.39 45.48
C ALA A 235 15.05 -9.50 46.83
N GLU A 236 13.77 -9.86 46.85
CA GLU A 236 13.02 -10.10 48.09
C GLU A 236 13.64 -11.24 48.93
N ARG A 237 14.04 -12.36 48.31
CA ARG A 237 14.70 -13.47 49.00
C ARG A 237 16.02 -13.07 49.65
N ARG A 238 16.78 -12.15 49.02
CA ARG A 238 18.04 -11.63 49.57
C ARG A 238 17.81 -10.59 50.67
N VAL A 239 16.82 -9.71 50.50
CA VAL A 239 16.56 -8.60 51.43
C VAL A 239 15.85 -9.07 52.70
N LYS A 240 14.91 -10.02 52.62
CA LYS A 240 14.15 -10.51 53.79
C LYS A 240 15.06 -10.99 54.95
N PRO A 241 16.06 -11.87 54.72
CA PRO A 241 17.01 -12.28 55.76
C PRO A 241 17.82 -11.11 56.32
N MET A 242 18.31 -10.21 55.46
CA MET A 242 19.07 -9.03 55.89
C MET A 242 18.23 -8.09 56.76
N LEU A 243 16.93 -7.92 56.48
CA LEU A 243 16.03 -7.15 57.32
C LEU A 243 15.81 -7.83 58.69
N VAL A 244 15.64 -9.15 58.71
CA VAL A 244 15.54 -9.92 59.97
C VAL A 244 16.83 -9.81 60.78
N GLU A 245 18.00 -9.92 60.15
CA GLU A 245 19.30 -9.72 60.79
C GLU A 245 19.44 -8.29 61.32
N LEU A 246 19.05 -7.28 60.55
CA LEU A 246 19.06 -5.88 60.99
C LEU A 246 18.16 -5.66 62.20
N ASP A 247 16.97 -6.25 62.24
CA ASP A 247 16.08 -6.17 63.39
C ASP A 247 16.64 -6.92 64.60
N SER A 248 17.30 -8.06 64.40
CA SER A 248 18.02 -8.77 65.47
C SER A 248 19.19 -7.95 66.03
N LEU A 249 19.94 -7.27 65.17
CA LEU A 249 21.03 -6.36 65.54
C LEU A 249 20.49 -5.12 66.26
N ARG A 250 19.36 -4.56 65.81
CA ARG A 250 18.67 -3.46 66.50
C ARG A 250 18.21 -3.88 67.89
N SER A 251 17.63 -5.08 68.02
CA SER A 251 17.23 -5.65 69.31
C SER A 251 18.44 -5.87 70.22
N MET A 252 19.52 -6.46 69.72
CA MET A 252 20.78 -6.62 70.47
C MET A 252 21.39 -5.27 70.86
N ALA A 253 21.42 -4.28 69.97
CA ALA A 253 21.89 -2.94 70.29
C ALA A 253 21.03 -2.29 71.39
N SER A 254 19.71 -2.47 71.35
CA SER A 254 18.80 -2.00 72.40
C SER A 254 19.09 -2.67 73.74
N THR A 255 19.32 -3.99 73.80
CA THR A 255 19.65 -4.70 75.04
C THR A 255 21.04 -4.34 75.57
N TYR A 256 22.03 -4.15 74.68
CA TYR A 256 23.34 -3.63 75.06
C TYR A 256 23.24 -2.21 75.63
N GLN A 257 22.44 -1.33 75.02
CA GLN A 257 22.23 0.03 75.53
C GLN A 257 21.52 0.03 76.89
N SER A 258 20.51 -0.81 77.10
CA SER A 258 19.88 -0.94 78.43
C SER A 258 20.84 -1.52 79.47
N GLY A 259 21.61 -2.54 79.09
CA GLY A 259 22.65 -3.11 79.97
C GLY A 259 23.72 -2.09 80.34
N LEU A 260 24.16 -1.25 79.40
CA LEU A 260 25.11 -0.17 79.66
C LEU A 260 24.54 0.86 80.64
N ARG A 261 23.27 1.24 80.50
CA ARG A 261 22.59 2.14 81.45
C ARG A 261 22.51 1.53 82.85
N ASP A 262 22.22 0.23 82.95
CA ASP A 262 22.18 -0.47 84.24
C ASP A 262 23.56 -0.58 84.89
N VAL A 263 24.62 -0.83 84.10
CA VAL A 263 26.01 -0.79 84.59
C VAL A 263 26.38 0.61 85.06
N GLN A 264 26.10 1.65 84.27
CA GLN A 264 26.35 3.04 84.67
C GLN A 264 25.59 3.41 85.96
N ARG A 265 24.36 2.92 86.14
CA ARG A 265 23.60 3.13 87.37
C ARG A 265 24.25 2.43 88.56
N LYS A 266 24.69 1.18 88.40
CA LYS A 266 25.45 0.45 89.44
C LYS A 266 26.78 1.13 89.76
N GLU A 267 27.52 1.60 88.75
CA GLU A 267 28.76 2.36 88.94
C GLU A 267 28.51 3.64 89.73
N PHE A 268 27.43 4.38 89.43
CA PHE A 268 27.04 5.56 90.20
C PHE A 268 26.72 5.20 91.66
N ASP A 269 25.97 4.12 91.89
CA ASP A 269 25.68 3.64 93.25
C ASP A 269 26.96 3.22 93.99
N PHE A 270 27.91 2.55 93.31
CA PHE A 270 29.22 2.20 93.89
C PHE A 270 30.07 3.43 94.21
N LEU A 271 30.11 4.44 93.34
CA LEU A 271 30.76 5.72 93.58
C LEU A 271 30.16 6.42 94.79
N GLN A 272 28.84 6.39 94.94
CA GLN A 272 28.16 6.96 96.10
C GLN A 272 28.54 6.21 97.40
N GLN A 273 28.57 4.88 97.37
CA GLN A 273 29.03 4.05 98.50
C GLN A 273 30.50 4.34 98.87
N LEU A 274 31.39 4.47 97.88
CA LEU A 274 32.80 4.84 98.07
C LEU A 274 32.94 6.23 98.70
N SER A 275 32.17 7.23 98.23
CA SER A 275 32.18 8.57 98.82
C SER A 275 31.71 8.56 100.29
N ALA A 276 30.69 7.76 100.61
CA ALA A 276 30.19 7.60 101.96
C ALA A 276 31.19 6.86 102.87
N ALA A 277 31.92 5.87 102.33
CA ALA A 277 33.00 5.18 103.05
C ALA A 277 34.20 6.12 103.29
N LYS A 278 34.59 6.92 102.29
CA LYS A 278 35.65 7.93 102.42
C LYS A 278 35.32 8.98 103.49
N ALA A 279 34.10 9.51 103.49
CA ALA A 279 33.64 10.45 104.52
C ALA A 279 33.57 9.84 105.94
N ARG A 280 33.55 8.52 106.09
CA ARG A 280 33.71 7.84 107.40
C ARG A 280 35.19 7.71 107.76
N ALA A 281 36.05 7.39 106.80
CA ALA A 281 37.50 7.32 107.01
C ALA A 281 38.08 8.69 107.41
N ASP A 282 37.72 9.77 106.69
CA ASP A 282 38.19 11.13 106.99
C ASP A 282 37.74 11.57 108.41
N ARG A 283 36.56 11.15 108.88
CA ARG A 283 36.09 11.40 110.26
C ARG A 283 36.91 10.66 111.33
N LEU A 284 37.32 9.42 111.05
CA LEU A 284 38.17 8.65 111.96
C LEU A 284 39.60 9.21 112.01
N GLU A 285 40.11 9.72 110.89
CA GLU A 285 41.41 10.42 110.86
C GLU A 285 41.39 11.69 111.72
N GLU A 286 40.33 12.49 111.65
CA GLU A 286 40.20 13.70 112.49
C GLU A 286 40.16 13.34 113.99
N GLN A 287 39.45 12.26 114.36
CA GLN A 287 39.41 11.75 115.74
C GLN A 287 40.79 11.31 116.24
N LEU A 288 41.55 10.58 115.41
CA LEU A 288 42.93 10.17 115.72
C LEU A 288 43.84 11.38 115.92
N ARG A 289 43.68 12.43 115.10
CA ARG A 289 44.47 13.66 115.20
C ARG A 289 44.18 14.40 116.50
N THR A 290 42.91 14.53 116.90
CA THR A 290 42.55 15.15 118.18
C THR A 290 43.10 14.40 119.40
N GLN A 291 43.09 13.06 119.37
CA GLN A 291 43.67 12.25 120.46
C GLN A 291 45.20 12.37 120.54
N SER A 292 45.89 12.53 119.40
CA SER A 292 47.34 12.75 119.37
C SER A 292 47.74 14.10 119.98
N ASP A 293 46.98 15.16 119.70
CA ASP A 293 47.23 16.50 120.26
C ASP A 293 47.05 16.55 121.80
N GLU A 294 46.15 15.73 122.35
CA GLU A 294 45.96 15.58 123.80
C GLU A 294 47.17 14.87 124.46
N LEU A 295 47.72 13.85 123.80
CA LEU A 295 48.94 13.14 124.23
C LEU A 295 50.18 14.04 124.24
N GLU A 296 50.32 14.92 123.26
CA GLU A 296 51.45 15.88 123.20
C GLU A 296 51.39 16.96 124.29
N ARG A 297 50.18 17.33 124.77
CA ARG A 297 50.04 18.26 125.90
C ARG A 297 50.43 17.60 127.22
N ALA A 298 49.97 16.38 127.47
CA ALA A 298 50.33 15.62 128.67
C ALA A 298 51.85 15.35 128.79
N THR A 299 52.53 15.18 127.66
CA THR A 299 53.99 14.94 127.61
C THR A 299 54.81 16.19 127.93
N ARG A 300 54.29 17.39 127.64
CA ARG A 300 54.97 18.66 127.96
C ARG A 300 54.94 18.99 129.46
N ASP A 301 53.84 18.68 130.14
CA ASP A 301 53.70 18.96 131.58
C ASP A 301 54.63 18.10 132.46
N VAL A 302 54.93 16.86 132.03
CA VAL A 302 55.87 15.96 132.73
C VAL A 302 57.33 16.43 132.64
N ASN A 303 57.73 17.04 131.52
CA ASN A 303 59.11 17.51 131.34
C ASN A 303 59.40 18.81 132.09
N ALA A 304 58.41 19.68 132.32
CA ALA A 304 58.58 20.92 133.09
C ALA A 304 58.86 20.68 134.59
N LEU A 305 58.31 19.62 135.18
CA LEU A 305 58.48 19.30 136.61
C LEU A 305 59.86 18.69 136.95
N ARG A 306 60.58 18.13 135.96
CA ARG A 306 61.89 17.49 136.18
C ARG A 306 63.08 18.47 136.18
N ALA A 307 62.94 19.68 135.65
CA ALA A 307 64.04 20.64 135.53
C ALA A 307 64.37 21.45 136.81
N ASN A 308 63.55 21.36 137.87
CA ASN A 308 63.63 22.26 139.03
C ASN A 308 64.36 21.70 140.28
N ARG A 309 65.21 20.67 140.16
CA ARG A 309 65.83 19.99 141.34
C ARG A 309 67.33 19.60 141.24
N THR A 310 68.21 20.41 140.64
CA THR A 310 69.67 20.18 140.74
C THR A 310 70.45 21.43 141.19
N MET A 311 71.47 21.21 142.03
CA MET A 311 72.26 22.23 142.78
C MET A 311 73.46 22.75 141.95
N ASN A 312 73.86 24.00 142.19
CA ASN A 312 74.72 24.81 141.30
C ASN A 312 76.21 24.33 141.25
N PRO A 313 76.78 24.03 140.06
CA PRO A 313 78.09 23.39 139.89
C PRO A 313 79.32 24.19 140.37
N GLU A 314 79.23 25.51 140.53
CA GLU A 314 80.38 26.30 141.01
C GLU A 314 80.72 26.02 142.48
N ILE A 315 79.69 25.77 143.30
CA ILE A 315 79.85 25.48 144.74
C ILE A 315 80.51 24.11 144.94
N ALA A 316 80.17 23.12 144.10
CA ALA A 316 80.79 21.80 144.09
C ALA A 316 82.32 21.87 143.87
N THR A 317 82.76 22.76 142.99
CA THR A 317 84.18 22.87 142.60
C THR A 317 85.03 23.52 143.69
N LEU A 318 84.46 24.50 144.42
CA LEU A 318 85.14 25.18 145.53
C LEU A 318 85.38 24.23 146.70
N ILE A 319 84.37 23.44 147.07
CA ILE A 319 84.44 22.47 148.16
C ILE A 319 85.53 21.43 147.89
N ARG A 320 85.66 20.95 146.64
CA ARG A 320 86.71 19.98 146.27
C ARG A 320 88.12 20.52 146.45
N ARG A 321 88.38 21.78 146.07
CA ARG A 321 89.71 22.39 146.28
C ARG A 321 90.09 22.52 147.75
N LEU A 322 89.12 22.86 148.61
CA LEU A 322 89.34 22.92 150.06
C LEU A 322 89.64 21.53 150.62
N ALA A 323 88.95 20.51 150.09
CA ALA A 323 89.14 19.12 150.43
C ALA A 323 90.55 18.62 150.06
N ASP A 324 91.09 18.99 148.89
CA ASP A 324 92.44 18.62 148.45
C ASP A 324 93.55 19.37 149.22
N ALA A 325 93.31 20.60 149.67
CA ALA A 325 94.34 21.48 150.25
C ALA A 325 94.69 21.27 151.73
N GLY A 326 93.84 20.62 152.52
CA GLY A 326 94.13 20.30 153.93
C GLY A 326 93.05 20.71 154.89
N HIS A 327 92.07 21.48 154.41
CA HIS A 327 91.35 22.44 155.23
C HIS A 327 89.93 21.99 155.62
N LEU A 328 89.56 20.75 155.32
CA LEU A 328 88.31 20.15 155.78
C LEU A 328 88.60 19.24 156.98
N ASP A 329 87.93 19.52 158.10
CA ASP A 329 87.88 18.66 159.26
C ASP A 329 86.75 17.61 159.13
N ALA A 330 86.66 16.69 160.08
CA ALA A 330 85.69 15.60 160.04
C ALA A 330 84.23 16.09 160.06
N ASP A 331 83.94 17.20 160.74
CA ASP A 331 82.60 17.77 160.81
C ASP A 331 82.17 18.40 159.47
N ALA A 332 83.12 19.00 158.72
CA ALA A 332 82.84 19.53 157.40
C ALA A 332 82.46 18.43 156.39
N PHE A 333 83.12 17.25 156.43
CA PHE A 333 82.75 16.13 155.56
C PHE A 333 81.36 15.57 155.88
N ALA A 334 80.99 15.47 157.16
CA ALA A 334 79.67 15.01 157.58
C ALA A 334 78.53 15.94 157.09
N ALA A 335 78.76 17.26 157.06
CA ALA A 335 77.76 18.23 156.62
C ALA A 335 77.51 18.21 155.09
N ILE A 336 78.53 17.88 154.30
CA ILE A 336 78.42 17.78 152.84
C ILE A 336 77.75 16.45 152.45
N GLY A 337 78.04 15.37 153.18
CA GLY A 337 77.45 14.06 152.96
C GLY A 337 77.63 13.57 151.51
N THR A 338 76.59 12.96 150.94
CA THR A 338 76.63 12.34 149.59
C THR A 338 76.27 13.29 148.44
N ALA A 339 76.05 14.58 148.74
CA ALA A 339 75.54 15.55 147.77
C ALA A 339 76.48 15.78 146.56
N LEU A 340 77.75 15.42 146.68
CA LEU A 340 78.76 15.56 145.64
C LEU A 340 79.22 14.22 145.07
N ASP A 341 78.68 13.09 145.53
CA ASP A 341 79.22 11.77 145.19
C ASP A 341 79.11 11.43 143.70
N HIS A 342 78.12 11.98 142.98
CA HIS A 342 77.98 11.79 141.53
C HIS A 342 79.09 12.51 140.73
N ASP A 343 79.62 13.62 141.26
CA ASP A 343 80.56 14.50 140.55
C ASP A 343 82.02 14.35 141.04
N VAL A 344 82.27 13.39 141.95
CA VAL A 344 83.62 13.08 142.45
C VAL A 344 84.20 11.89 141.69
N PRO A 345 85.17 12.12 140.79
CA PRO A 345 85.87 11.02 140.14
C PRO A 345 86.79 10.30 141.14
N VAL A 346 86.99 9.00 140.94
CA VAL A 346 88.02 8.22 141.65
C VAL A 346 89.40 8.66 141.13
N PRO A 347 90.43 8.84 141.98
CA PRO A 347 91.78 9.21 141.53
C PRO A 347 92.30 8.19 140.51
N SER A 348 93.01 8.64 139.48
CA SER A 348 93.52 7.73 138.45
C SER A 348 94.84 7.05 138.83
N GLN A 349 95.52 7.47 139.90
CA GLN A 349 96.82 6.95 140.32
C GLN A 349 96.93 6.90 141.84
N CYS A 350 97.58 5.86 142.36
CA CYS A 350 97.90 5.73 143.78
C CYS A 350 99.05 6.68 144.17
N PRO A 351 99.00 7.33 145.35
CA PRO A 351 100.10 8.19 145.80
C PRO A 351 101.38 7.43 146.19
N HIS A 352 101.34 6.11 146.40
CA HIS A 352 102.51 5.29 146.82
C HIS A 352 103.09 4.36 145.74
N CYS A 353 102.34 4.03 144.69
CA CYS A 353 102.80 3.20 143.56
C CYS A 353 102.13 3.62 142.24
N ASP A 354 102.57 3.07 141.11
CA ASP A 354 101.99 3.35 139.78
C ASP A 354 100.63 2.64 139.51
N GLY A 355 100.01 2.06 140.54
CA GLY A 355 98.75 1.33 140.44
C GLY A 355 97.50 2.24 140.41
N GLU A 356 96.45 1.81 139.71
CA GLU A 356 95.17 2.52 139.67
C GLU A 356 94.29 2.14 140.88
N PRO A 357 93.79 3.11 141.67
CA PRO A 357 92.97 2.81 142.84
C PRO A 357 91.50 2.59 142.46
N GLU A 358 90.87 1.62 143.11
CA GLU A 358 89.46 1.27 142.90
C GLU A 358 88.60 1.79 144.04
N LEU A 359 87.40 2.28 143.72
CA LEU A 359 86.38 2.65 144.71
C LEU A 359 85.41 1.49 144.87
N SER A 360 85.34 0.96 146.09
CA SER A 360 84.32 0.02 146.51
C SER A 360 83.28 0.72 147.37
N HIS A 361 82.03 0.26 147.31
CA HIS A 361 80.95 0.71 148.18
C HIS A 361 80.41 -0.51 148.92
N THR A 362 80.66 -0.56 150.22
CA THR A 362 80.19 -1.60 151.13
C THR A 362 79.14 -1.03 152.07
N ASP A 363 78.40 -1.87 152.80
CA ASP A 363 77.37 -1.42 153.73
C ASP A 363 77.94 -0.52 154.86
N ASP A 364 79.25 -0.62 155.13
CA ASP A 364 79.97 0.22 156.10
C ASP A 364 80.47 1.56 155.49
N GLY A 365 80.30 1.79 154.18
CA GLY A 365 80.67 3.03 153.49
C GLY A 365 81.44 2.85 152.17
N PHE A 366 81.89 3.97 151.62
CA PHE A 366 82.78 4.07 150.46
C PHE A 366 84.24 3.91 150.89
N GLU A 367 84.98 3.04 150.22
CA GLU A 367 86.41 2.81 150.46
C GLU A 367 87.18 2.88 149.14
N VAL A 368 88.31 3.59 149.16
CA VAL A 368 89.25 3.62 148.02
C VAL A 368 90.50 2.85 148.41
N SER A 369 90.86 1.83 147.63
CA SER A 369 92.01 0.96 147.89
C SER A 369 92.85 0.76 146.62
N CYS A 370 94.17 0.75 146.77
CA CYS A 370 95.08 0.37 145.70
C CYS A 370 95.44 -1.13 145.81
N PRO A 371 95.10 -1.93 144.80
CA PRO A 371 95.38 -3.37 144.82
C PRO A 371 96.88 -3.72 144.72
N GLU A 372 97.74 -2.80 144.27
CA GLU A 372 99.16 -3.10 144.03
C GLU A 372 100.09 -2.90 145.24
N CYS A 373 99.78 -1.97 146.16
CA CYS A 373 100.60 -1.69 147.34
C CYS A 373 99.86 -1.84 148.67
N GLU A 374 98.62 -2.33 148.64
CA GLU A 374 97.72 -2.49 149.79
C GLU A 374 97.43 -1.16 150.55
N HIS A 375 97.67 -0.01 149.92
CA HIS A 375 97.30 1.28 150.47
C HIS A 375 95.80 1.51 150.37
N ALA A 376 95.14 1.89 151.47
CA ALA A 376 93.69 2.10 151.51
C ALA A 376 93.29 3.28 152.40
N SER A 377 92.20 3.97 152.04
CA SER A 377 91.66 5.06 152.85
C SER A 377 90.88 4.60 154.08
N GLY A 378 90.44 3.34 154.11
CA GLY A 378 89.40 2.84 155.02
C GLY A 378 88.00 3.24 154.55
N SER A 379 86.97 2.66 155.17
CA SER A 379 85.57 2.91 154.80
C SER A 379 85.03 4.22 155.41
N TRP A 380 84.41 5.07 154.57
CA TRP A 380 83.86 6.38 154.92
C TRP A 380 82.47 6.63 154.30
N PRO A 381 81.57 7.38 154.95
CA PRO A 381 80.17 7.49 154.53
C PRO A 381 79.89 8.31 153.25
N SER A 382 80.88 9.02 152.71
CA SER A 382 80.75 9.72 151.42
C SER A 382 81.90 9.40 150.48
N ARG A 383 81.61 9.37 149.17
CA ARG A 383 82.62 9.13 148.14
C ARG A 383 83.66 10.26 148.11
N LEU A 384 83.24 11.51 148.35
CA LEU A 384 84.17 12.64 148.45
C LEU A 384 85.20 12.46 149.57
N GLU A 385 84.75 12.05 150.76
CA GLU A 385 85.63 11.86 151.92
C GLU A 385 86.59 10.68 151.71
N ALA A 386 86.09 9.54 151.20
CA ALA A 386 86.91 8.37 150.92
C ALA A 386 88.06 8.67 149.94
N VAL A 387 87.77 9.44 148.88
CA VAL A 387 88.74 9.84 147.86
C VAL A 387 89.79 10.81 148.40
N THR A 388 89.39 11.82 149.18
CA THR A 388 90.35 12.78 149.74
C THR A 388 91.26 12.19 150.82
N ARG A 389 90.75 11.26 151.64
CA ARG A 389 91.58 10.55 152.64
C ARG A 389 92.61 9.64 151.99
N PHE A 390 92.25 9.01 150.87
CA PHE A 390 93.15 8.14 150.09
C PHE A 390 94.36 8.90 149.56
N ALA A 391 94.17 10.15 149.12
CA ALA A 391 95.23 10.96 148.54
C ALA A 391 96.27 11.50 149.56
N ARG A 392 96.06 11.34 150.88
CA ARG A 392 96.90 11.96 151.93
C ARG A 392 97.63 11.02 152.88
N ARG A 393 97.17 9.79 153.05
CA ARG A 393 97.94 8.73 153.72
C ARG A 393 98.91 8.13 152.72
#